data_AF-A0A453GTT6-F1
#
_entry.id   AF-A0A453GTT6-F1
#
_cell.length_a   1.000
_cell.length_b   1.000
_cell.length_c   1.000
_cell.angle_alpha   90.00
_cell.angle_beta   90.00
_cell.angle_gamma   90.00
#
_symmetry.space_group_name_H-M   'P 1'
#
loop_
_entity.id
_entity.type
_entity.pdbx_description
1 polymer ?
#
loop_
_entity_poly.entity_id
_entity_poly.type
_entity_poly.pdbx_seq_one_letter_code
_entity_poly.pdbx_strand_id
1 'polypeptide(L)'
;TLLQCQAEDFISLGASLEAVSRHVRNNYAKFQNQTCCLIDDLASKLKSVTKFSVGTAKHDLEDHDFFWDEKRTKMFFAYEVPKIFKNEAVKNRFRALPTCPTLPWKTKWSPDPLSDPILIEMEKYRAKHGLGQYNENSFEDFLRFISGMYTHENLLRKQIENLVVDAEVRVRLSDVGGLEE
;
A
#
# COMPACT_ATOMS: atom_id res chain seq x y z
N THR A 1 38.85 -1.05 -0.33
CA THR A 1 38.65 -0.60 -1.72
C THR A 1 37.49 0.38 -1.75
N LEU A 2 37.42 1.30 -2.71
CA LEU A 2 36.33 2.30 -2.78
C LEU A 2 34.92 1.68 -2.68
N LEU A 3 34.69 0.57 -3.38
CA LEU A 3 33.41 -0.16 -3.35
C LEU A 3 33.03 -0.69 -1.95
N GLN A 4 34.03 -1.03 -1.12
CA GLN A 4 33.79 -1.48 0.24
C GLN A 4 33.32 -0.31 1.12
N CYS A 5 33.96 0.85 1.00
CA CYS A 5 33.55 2.07 1.70
C CYS A 5 32.13 2.49 1.30
N GLN A 6 31.80 2.44 0.00
CA GLN A 6 30.45 2.77 -0.46
C GLN A 6 29.39 1.81 0.10
N ALA A 7 29.69 0.51 0.20
CA ALA A 7 28.78 -0.44 0.83
C ALA A 7 28.58 -0.13 2.32
N GLU A 8 29.65 0.24 3.04
CA GLU A 8 29.58 0.68 4.44
C GLU A 8 28.74 1.96 4.62
N ASP A 9 28.82 2.90 3.68
CA ASP A 9 27.98 4.11 3.67
C ASP A 9 26.49 3.77 3.58
N PHE A 10 26.11 2.84 2.68
CA PHE A 10 24.74 2.36 2.58
C PHE A 10 24.26 1.69 3.88
N ILE A 11 25.10 0.84 4.49
CA ILE A 11 24.79 0.18 5.76
C ILE A 11 24.58 1.22 6.87
N SER A 12 25.46 2.22 6.94
CA SER A 12 25.38 3.31 7.93
C SER A 12 24.12 4.15 7.77
N LEU A 13 23.74 4.47 6.52
CA LEU A 13 22.49 5.15 6.22
C LEU A 13 21.28 4.31 6.66
N GLY A 14 21.29 3.01 6.36
CA GLY A 14 20.24 2.09 6.80
C GLY A 14 20.10 2.04 8.33
N ALA A 15 21.21 1.98 9.07
CA ALA A 15 21.20 2.04 10.53
C ALA A 15 20.65 3.36 11.07
N SER A 16 20.94 4.48 10.41
CA SER A 16 20.42 5.80 10.76
C SER A 16 18.90 5.88 10.54
N LEU A 17 18.39 5.33 9.44
CA LEU A 17 16.94 5.26 9.18
C LEU A 17 16.21 4.38 10.20
N GLU A 18 16.79 3.24 10.59
CA GLU A 18 16.23 2.38 11.63
C GLU A 18 16.16 3.11 12.99
N ALA A 19 17.17 3.92 13.33
CA ALA A 19 17.16 4.76 14.52
C ALA A 19 16.05 5.82 14.46
N VAL A 20 15.83 6.44 13.30
CA VAL A 20 14.72 7.37 13.06
C VAL A 20 13.37 6.67 13.23
N SER A 21 13.17 5.52 12.60
CA SER A 21 11.94 4.72 12.72
C SER A 21 11.64 4.39 14.19
N ARG A 22 12.64 3.93 14.94
CA ARG A 22 12.52 3.67 16.39
C ARG A 22 12.16 4.92 17.17
N HIS A 23 12.81 6.05 16.88
CA HIS A 23 12.49 7.33 17.52
C HIS A 23 11.05 7.76 17.24
N VAL A 24 10.58 7.63 16.00
CA VAL A 24 9.21 7.96 15.60
C VAL A 24 8.21 7.08 16.35
N ARG A 25 8.45 5.76 16.40
CA ARG A 25 7.58 4.83 17.14
C ARG A 25 7.46 5.18 18.62
N ASN A 26 8.58 5.51 19.25
CA ASN A 26 8.63 5.78 20.70
C ASN A 26 8.01 7.13 21.08
N ASN A 27 8.03 8.13 20.19
CA ASN A 27 7.67 9.50 20.54
C ASN A 27 6.40 10.00 19.83
N TYR A 28 5.92 9.31 18.79
CA TYR A 28 4.81 9.77 17.98
C TYR A 28 3.84 8.63 17.65
N ALA A 29 2.97 8.30 18.62
CA ALA A 29 1.99 7.22 18.52
C ALA A 29 1.13 7.25 17.24
N LYS A 30 0.78 8.45 16.78
CA LYS A 30 -0.04 8.67 15.57
C LYS A 30 0.62 8.26 14.23
N PHE A 31 1.92 8.00 14.21
CA PHE A 31 2.67 7.65 12.97
C PHE A 31 3.20 6.21 12.97
N GLN A 32 2.77 5.39 13.92
CA GLN A 32 3.47 4.16 14.29
C GLN A 32 3.53 3.06 13.22
N ASN A 33 2.56 3.00 12.28
CA ASN A 33 2.41 1.80 11.47
C ASN A 33 2.97 1.94 10.05
N GLN A 34 2.32 2.68 9.16
CA GLN A 34 2.69 2.62 7.74
C GLN A 34 4.05 3.30 7.44
N THR A 35 4.26 4.52 7.95
CA THR A 35 5.51 5.27 7.70
C THR A 35 6.73 4.55 8.27
N CYS A 36 6.64 4.02 9.48
CA CYS A 36 7.74 3.28 10.10
C CYS A 36 8.02 1.97 9.38
N CYS A 37 7.00 1.26 8.88
CA CYS A 37 7.21 0.06 8.07
C CYS A 37 7.96 0.36 6.75
N LEU A 38 7.64 1.46 6.07
CA LEU A 38 8.34 1.89 4.85
C LEU A 38 9.81 2.24 5.13
N ILE A 39 10.05 2.97 6.23
CA ILE A 39 11.42 3.32 6.66
C ILE A 39 12.21 2.07 7.02
N ASP A 40 11.60 1.10 7.73
CA ASP A 40 12.24 -0.15 8.11
C ASP A 40 12.58 -1.03 6.90
N ASP A 41 11.69 -1.12 5.90
CA ASP A 41 11.96 -1.85 4.65
C ASP A 41 13.13 -1.21 3.88
N LEU A 42 13.13 0.12 3.75
CA LEU A 42 14.22 0.86 3.12
C LEU A 42 15.54 0.66 3.87
N ALA A 43 15.51 0.76 5.21
CA ALA A 43 16.67 0.51 6.06
C ALA A 43 17.22 -0.92 5.88
N SER A 44 16.32 -1.91 5.81
CA SER A 44 16.69 -3.31 5.56
C SER A 44 17.39 -3.49 4.21
N LYS A 45 16.83 -2.92 3.14
CA LYS A 45 17.43 -2.97 1.80
C LYS A 45 18.79 -2.29 1.74
N LEU A 46 18.92 -1.10 2.33
CA LEU A 46 20.20 -0.39 2.44
C LEU A 46 21.27 -1.24 3.16
N LYS A 47 20.91 -1.90 4.26
CA LYS A 47 21.82 -2.79 5.01
C LYS A 47 22.19 -4.08 4.27
N SER A 48 21.43 -4.46 3.25
CA SER A 48 21.73 -5.63 2.41
C SER A 48 22.68 -5.34 1.24
N VAL A 49 23.02 -4.06 1.00
CA VAL A 49 23.96 -3.68 -0.04
C VAL A 49 25.35 -4.22 0.30
N THR A 50 25.98 -4.87 -0.68
CA THR A 50 27.35 -5.37 -0.58
C THR A 50 28.21 -4.65 -1.60
N LYS A 51 29.54 -4.75 -1.47
CA LYS A 51 30.49 -4.20 -2.46
C LYS A 51 30.23 -4.69 -3.90
N PHE A 52 29.53 -5.81 -4.08
CA PHE A 52 29.19 -6.38 -5.39
C PHE A 52 27.88 -5.81 -5.97
N SER A 53 27.01 -5.26 -5.13
CA SER A 53 25.72 -4.69 -5.55
C SER A 53 25.68 -3.17 -5.53
N VAL A 54 26.74 -2.47 -5.08
CA VAL A 54 26.82 -0.99 -5.08
C VAL A 54 26.43 -0.37 -6.42
N GLY A 55 26.84 -0.98 -7.54
CA GLY A 55 26.58 -0.46 -8.88
C GLY A 55 25.10 -0.47 -9.29
N THR A 56 24.30 -1.39 -8.74
CA THR A 56 22.86 -1.49 -9.02
C THR A 56 21.99 -0.93 -7.90
N ALA A 57 22.53 -0.86 -6.67
CA ALA A 57 21.81 -0.46 -5.47
C ALA A 57 21.09 0.87 -5.62
N LYS A 58 21.71 1.88 -6.27
CA LYS A 58 21.05 3.17 -6.50
C LYS A 58 19.75 3.02 -7.31
N HIS A 59 19.77 2.24 -8.38
CA HIS A 59 18.60 2.04 -9.22
C HIS A 59 17.51 1.25 -8.48
N ASP A 60 17.91 0.21 -7.76
CA ASP A 60 16.99 -0.63 -6.98
C ASP A 60 16.33 0.16 -5.82
N LEU A 61 17.04 1.14 -5.27
CA LEU A 61 16.55 2.00 -4.19
C LEU A 61 15.68 3.15 -4.70
N GLU A 62 15.92 3.69 -5.91
CA GLU A 62 15.12 4.77 -6.48
C GLU A 62 13.67 4.36 -6.77
N ASP A 63 13.41 3.07 -7.08
CA ASP A 63 12.05 2.55 -7.27
C ASP A 63 11.37 2.12 -5.95
N HIS A 64 12.01 2.33 -4.80
CA HIS A 64 11.39 2.05 -3.51
C HIS A 64 10.17 2.94 -3.27
N ASP A 65 9.09 2.35 -2.76
CA ASP A 65 7.83 3.04 -2.44
C ASP A 65 7.97 4.23 -1.47
N PHE A 66 9.01 4.26 -0.63
CA PHE A 66 9.38 5.40 0.20
C PHE A 66 9.63 6.68 -0.62
N PHE A 67 10.12 6.55 -1.85
CA PHE A 67 10.41 7.68 -2.74
C PHE A 67 9.29 7.97 -3.74
N TRP A 68 8.19 7.22 -3.70
CA TRP A 68 7.09 7.44 -4.63
C TRP A 68 6.36 8.73 -4.34
N ASP A 69 6.15 9.53 -5.38
CA ASP A 69 5.21 10.62 -5.33
C ASP A 69 3.76 10.10 -5.44
N GLU A 70 2.80 11.01 -5.27
CA GLU A 70 1.37 10.71 -5.40
C GLU A 70 1.07 10.06 -6.75
N LYS A 71 1.69 10.55 -7.84
CA LYS A 71 1.44 10.05 -9.19
C LYS A 71 1.89 8.59 -9.36
N ARG A 72 3.10 8.24 -8.92
CA ARG A 72 3.66 6.89 -8.99
C ARG A 72 2.83 5.90 -8.16
N THR A 73 2.41 6.33 -6.98
CA THR A 73 1.53 5.56 -6.09
C THR A 73 0.20 5.23 -6.78
N LYS A 74 -0.45 6.24 -7.39
CA LYS A 74 -1.68 6.03 -8.15
C LYS A 74 -1.48 5.08 -9.33
N MET A 75 -0.39 5.24 -10.07
CA MET A 75 -0.06 4.34 -11.19
C MET A 75 0.13 2.89 -10.74
N PHE A 76 0.80 2.68 -9.60
CA PHE A 76 1.02 1.35 -9.04
C PHE A 76 -0.32 0.65 -8.76
N PHE A 77 -1.20 1.30 -7.99
CA PHE A 77 -2.50 0.72 -7.64
C PHE A 77 -3.45 0.59 -8.83
N ALA A 78 -3.48 1.55 -9.75
CA ALA A 78 -4.38 1.52 -10.90
C ALA A 78 -3.96 0.50 -11.97
N TYR A 79 -2.65 0.31 -12.20
CA TYR A 79 -2.17 -0.42 -13.38
C TYR A 79 -1.28 -1.63 -13.09
N GLU A 80 -0.50 -1.63 -12.00
CA GLU A 80 0.46 -2.70 -11.71
C GLU A 80 -0.16 -3.77 -10.81
N VAL A 81 -0.81 -3.33 -9.74
CA VAL A 81 -1.52 -4.19 -8.79
C VAL A 81 -2.50 -5.16 -9.50
N PRO A 82 -3.37 -4.70 -10.43
CA PRO A 82 -4.25 -5.61 -11.18
C PRO A 82 -3.52 -6.67 -12.03
N LYS A 83 -2.31 -6.37 -12.54
CA LYS A 83 -1.53 -7.33 -13.35
C LYS A 83 -0.98 -8.45 -12.48
N ILE A 84 -0.56 -8.11 -11.26
CA ILE A 84 0.06 -9.05 -10.31
C ILE A 84 -0.96 -10.10 -9.83
N PHE A 85 -2.26 -9.79 -9.79
CA PHE A 85 -3.31 -10.75 -9.42
C PHE A 85 -3.62 -11.82 -10.46
N LYS A 86 -2.94 -11.83 -11.60
CA LYS A 86 -2.97 -13.03 -12.46
C LYS A 86 -2.06 -14.14 -11.93
N ASN A 87 -1.24 -13.85 -10.92
CA ASN A 87 -0.28 -14.78 -10.34
C ASN A 87 -0.77 -15.34 -8.99
N GLU A 88 -1.15 -16.62 -8.98
CA GLU A 88 -1.63 -17.32 -7.78
C GLU A 88 -0.56 -17.42 -6.67
N ALA A 89 0.73 -17.50 -7.01
CA ALA A 89 1.79 -17.52 -6.01
C ALA A 89 1.84 -16.20 -5.22
N VAL A 90 1.61 -15.08 -5.90
CA VAL A 90 1.56 -13.77 -5.24
C VAL A 90 0.32 -13.66 -4.37
N LYS A 91 -0.86 -14.11 -4.85
CA LYS A 91 -2.09 -14.14 -4.04
C LYS A 91 -1.91 -14.93 -2.75
N ASN A 92 -1.27 -16.11 -2.82
CA ASN A 92 -1.04 -16.94 -1.64
C ASN A 92 -0.09 -16.28 -0.63
N ARG A 93 0.94 -15.58 -1.11
CA ARG A 93 1.82 -14.81 -0.22
C ARG A 93 1.07 -13.68 0.47
N PHE A 94 0.25 -12.92 -0.26
CA PHE A 94 -0.56 -11.84 0.34
C PHE A 94 -1.55 -12.35 1.38
N ARG A 95 -2.24 -13.48 1.11
CA ARG A 95 -3.17 -14.10 2.07
C ARG A 95 -2.50 -14.54 3.37
N ALA A 96 -1.20 -14.84 3.33
CA ALA A 96 -0.42 -15.21 4.50
C ALA A 96 0.08 -13.99 5.31
N LEU A 97 -0.08 -12.77 4.80
CA LEU A 97 0.34 -11.57 5.53
C LEU A 97 -0.67 -11.23 6.64
N PRO A 98 -0.19 -10.86 7.85
CA PRO A 98 -1.05 -10.35 8.93
C PRO A 98 -1.83 -9.09 8.54
N THR A 99 -1.35 -8.36 7.54
CA THR A 99 -1.96 -7.14 6.99
C THR A 99 -2.98 -7.43 5.88
N CYS A 100 -3.29 -8.70 5.61
CA CYS A 100 -4.36 -9.06 4.68
C CYS A 100 -5.72 -8.69 5.30
N PRO A 101 -6.67 -8.09 4.56
CA PRO A 101 -8.00 -7.77 5.07
C PRO A 101 -8.67 -9.01 5.64
N THR A 102 -9.16 -8.86 6.88
CA THR A 102 -10.14 -9.77 7.46
C THR A 102 -11.40 -9.73 6.60
N LEU A 103 -11.89 -10.90 6.22
CA LEU A 103 -13.11 -11.06 5.43
C LEU A 103 -14.30 -11.29 6.39
N PRO A 104 -15.50 -10.77 6.08
CA PRO A 104 -15.84 -9.93 4.92
C PRO A 104 -15.27 -8.51 5.03
N TRP A 105 -14.72 -7.97 3.93
CA TRP A 105 -14.04 -6.67 3.95
C TRP A 105 -15.00 -5.45 3.94
N LYS A 106 -16.26 -5.64 3.51
CA LYS A 106 -17.27 -4.56 3.44
C LYS A 106 -17.79 -4.13 4.82
N THR A 107 -17.90 -5.07 5.76
CA THR A 107 -18.56 -4.84 7.07
C THR A 107 -17.73 -4.03 8.05
N LYS A 108 -16.42 -3.89 7.80
CA LYS A 108 -15.53 -3.07 8.64
C LYS A 108 -15.56 -1.58 8.30
N TRP A 109 -15.92 -1.20 7.07
CA TRP A 109 -15.86 0.21 6.64
C TRP A 109 -17.12 0.99 7.00
N SER A 110 -18.25 0.30 7.08
CA SER A 110 -19.48 0.83 7.65
C SER A 110 -20.31 -0.33 8.20
N PRO A 111 -20.95 -0.18 9.36
CA PRO A 111 -21.92 -1.16 9.86
C PRO A 111 -23.10 -1.36 8.89
N ASP A 112 -23.34 -0.40 7.98
CA ASP A 112 -24.18 -0.57 6.80
C ASP A 112 -23.35 -0.38 5.52
N PRO A 113 -22.86 -1.45 4.86
CA PRO A 113 -22.13 -1.36 3.60
C PRO A 113 -22.87 -0.61 2.49
N LEU A 114 -24.21 -0.53 2.56
CA LEU A 114 -25.04 0.22 1.61
C LEU A 114 -25.03 1.74 1.88
N SER A 115 -24.30 2.19 2.90
CA SER A 115 -24.10 3.60 3.23
C SER A 115 -22.75 4.16 2.77
N ASP A 116 -21.80 3.33 2.32
CA ASP A 116 -20.51 3.83 1.81
C ASP A 116 -20.69 4.46 0.42
N PRO A 117 -20.56 5.80 0.28
CA PRO A 117 -20.81 6.49 -0.98
C PRO A 117 -19.84 6.06 -2.09
N ILE A 118 -18.61 5.69 -1.75
CA ILE A 118 -17.62 5.21 -2.72
C ILE A 118 -18.03 3.84 -3.23
N LEU A 119 -18.43 2.93 -2.34
CA LEU A 119 -18.91 1.60 -2.74
C LEU A 119 -20.16 1.69 -3.61
N ILE A 120 -21.11 2.56 -3.25
CA ILE A 120 -22.33 2.79 -4.04
C ILE A 120 -21.99 3.22 -5.47
N GLU A 121 -21.13 4.24 -5.64
CA GLU A 121 -20.78 4.74 -6.97
C GLU A 121 -19.99 3.71 -7.80
N MET A 122 -19.14 2.93 -7.15
CA MET A 122 -18.40 1.85 -7.80
C MET A 122 -19.31 0.70 -8.23
N GLU A 123 -20.30 0.30 -7.42
CA GLU A 123 -21.30 -0.72 -7.78
C GLU A 123 -22.23 -0.22 -8.90
N LYS A 124 -22.63 1.06 -8.89
CA LYS A 124 -23.37 1.70 -10.01
C LYS A 124 -22.57 1.63 -11.31
N TYR A 125 -21.28 1.94 -11.26
CA TYR A 125 -20.40 1.83 -12.43
C TYR A 125 -20.36 0.39 -12.95
N ARG A 126 -20.19 -0.60 -12.07
CA ARG A 126 -20.15 -2.02 -12.45
C ARG A 126 -21.45 -2.48 -13.10
N ALA A 127 -22.60 -2.17 -12.48
CA ALA A 127 -23.91 -2.50 -13.03
C ALA A 127 -24.12 -1.90 -14.42
N LYS A 128 -23.75 -0.62 -14.63
CA LYS A 128 -23.82 0.05 -15.94
C LYS A 128 -23.00 -0.64 -17.03
N HIS A 129 -21.92 -1.32 -16.67
CA HIS A 129 -21.02 -2.02 -17.59
C HIS A 129 -21.22 -3.53 -17.59
N GLY A 130 -22.31 -4.04 -17.02
CA GLY A 130 -22.62 -5.48 -16.98
C GLY A 130 -21.63 -6.30 -16.13
N LEU A 131 -20.92 -5.65 -15.21
CA LEU A 131 -20.04 -6.30 -14.25
C LEU A 131 -20.85 -6.69 -13.02
N GLY A 132 -20.68 -7.92 -12.51
CA GLY A 132 -21.32 -8.37 -11.27
C GLY A 132 -20.86 -7.57 -10.05
N GLN A 133 -21.57 -7.66 -8.93
CA GLN A 133 -21.20 -6.93 -7.71
C GLN A 133 -19.84 -7.37 -7.15
N TYR A 134 -19.22 -6.53 -6.31
CA TYR A 134 -18.02 -6.94 -5.58
C TYR A 134 -18.36 -8.01 -4.53
N ASN A 135 -17.60 -9.11 -4.50
CA ASN A 135 -17.70 -10.12 -3.46
C ASN A 135 -16.92 -9.70 -2.21
N GLU A 136 -17.63 -9.45 -1.11
CA GLU A 136 -17.06 -9.06 0.19
C GLU A 136 -16.19 -10.13 0.85
N ASN A 137 -16.35 -11.39 0.43
CA ASN A 137 -15.54 -12.52 0.88
C ASN A 137 -14.37 -12.81 -0.09
N SER A 138 -14.10 -11.90 -1.03
CA SER A 138 -13.03 -12.04 -2.00
C SER A 138 -11.99 -10.94 -1.81
N PHE A 139 -10.78 -11.35 -1.43
CA PHE A 139 -9.60 -10.48 -1.38
C PHE A 139 -9.29 -9.86 -2.75
N GLU A 140 -9.51 -10.61 -3.83
CA GLU A 140 -9.29 -10.09 -5.18
C GLU A 140 -10.25 -8.94 -5.50
N ASP A 141 -11.50 -9.05 -5.06
CA ASP A 141 -12.49 -7.99 -5.24
C ASP A 141 -12.23 -6.79 -4.32
N PHE A 142 -11.68 -7.00 -3.12
CA PHE A 142 -11.18 -5.90 -2.28
C PHE A 142 -10.12 -5.08 -3.03
N LEU A 143 -9.10 -5.73 -3.57
CA LEU A 143 -8.02 -5.02 -4.25
C LEU A 143 -8.47 -4.41 -5.58
N ARG A 144 -9.40 -5.08 -6.28
CA ARG A 144 -10.08 -4.53 -7.46
C ARG A 144 -10.89 -3.29 -7.11
N PHE A 145 -11.50 -3.25 -5.92
CA PHE A 145 -12.16 -2.06 -5.41
C PHE A 145 -11.14 -0.93 -5.18
N ILE A 146 -10.04 -1.18 -4.46
CA ILE A 146 -8.97 -0.18 -4.25
C ILE A 146 -8.39 0.33 -5.58
N SER A 147 -8.06 -0.57 -6.50
CA SER A 147 -7.57 -0.21 -7.84
C SER A 147 -8.60 0.61 -8.62
N GLY A 148 -9.87 0.27 -8.45
CA GLY A 148 -11.00 0.99 -9.04
C GLY A 148 -11.15 2.41 -8.50
N MET A 149 -10.93 2.64 -7.20
CA MET A 149 -10.95 3.98 -6.60
C MET A 149 -9.95 4.92 -7.28
N TYR A 150 -8.73 4.43 -7.52
CA TYR A 150 -7.71 5.20 -8.25
C TYR A 150 -8.05 5.39 -9.73
N THR A 151 -8.49 4.32 -10.40
CA THR A 151 -8.82 4.36 -11.84
C THR A 151 -10.00 5.29 -12.13
N HIS A 152 -10.97 5.35 -11.22
CA HIS A 152 -12.19 6.14 -11.37
C HIS A 152 -12.21 7.40 -10.49
N GLU A 153 -11.05 7.84 -9.97
CA GLU A 153 -10.94 8.98 -9.06
C GLU A 153 -11.66 10.23 -9.57
N ASN A 154 -11.47 10.57 -10.85
CA ASN A 154 -12.13 11.73 -11.47
C ASN A 154 -13.66 11.61 -11.55
N LEU A 155 -14.20 10.40 -11.67
CA LEU A 155 -15.64 10.16 -11.67
C LEU A 155 -16.18 10.24 -10.25
N LEU A 156 -15.48 9.62 -9.30
CA LEU A 156 -15.86 9.62 -7.90
C LEU A 156 -15.86 11.04 -7.32
N ARG A 157 -14.85 11.87 -7.62
CA ARG A 157 -14.79 13.29 -7.20
C ARG A 157 -15.92 14.16 -7.75
N LYS A 158 -16.59 13.75 -8.84
CA LYS A 158 -17.77 14.46 -9.37
C LYS A 158 -19.05 14.13 -8.59
N GLN A 159 -19.08 12.97 -7.92
CA GLN A 159 -20.24 12.50 -7.17
C GLN A 159 -20.09 12.70 -5.67
N ILE A 160 -18.84 12.71 -5.18
CA ILE A 160 -18.50 12.78 -3.76
C ILE A 160 -17.64 14.03 -3.56
N GLU A 161 -18.24 15.04 -2.94
CA GLU A 161 -17.57 16.30 -2.65
C GLU A 161 -16.39 16.09 -1.69
N ASN A 162 -15.28 16.79 -1.93
CA ASN A 162 -14.07 16.73 -1.10
C ASN A 162 -13.40 15.35 -0.99
N LEU A 163 -13.70 14.42 -1.90
CA LEU A 163 -13.08 13.10 -1.91
C LEU A 163 -11.56 13.16 -2.13
N VAL A 164 -10.81 12.60 -1.20
CA VAL A 164 -9.36 12.36 -1.32
C VAL A 164 -9.11 10.86 -1.33
N VAL A 165 -8.99 10.27 -2.52
CA VAL A 165 -8.86 8.80 -2.71
C VAL A 165 -7.71 8.21 -1.89
N ASP A 166 -6.55 8.85 -1.88
CA ASP A 166 -5.40 8.39 -1.09
C ASP A 166 -5.70 8.28 0.41
N ALA A 167 -6.47 9.22 0.97
CA ALA A 167 -6.86 9.19 2.38
C ALA A 167 -7.82 8.03 2.65
N GLU A 168 -8.82 7.87 1.79
CA GLU A 168 -9.83 6.80 1.87
C GLU A 168 -9.22 5.40 1.74
N VAL A 169 -8.24 5.23 0.84
CA VAL A 169 -7.50 3.98 0.67
C VAL A 169 -6.62 3.70 1.90
N ARG A 170 -5.95 4.71 2.45
CA ARG A 170 -5.15 4.55 3.67
C ARG A 170 -5.99 4.09 4.85
N VAL A 171 -7.16 4.69 5.08
CA VAL A 171 -8.09 4.26 6.14
C VAL A 171 -8.47 2.80 5.94
N ARG A 172 -8.93 2.43 4.73
CA ARG A 172 -9.38 1.07 4.42
C ARG A 172 -8.28 0.01 4.47
N LEU A 173 -7.02 0.38 4.23
CA LEU A 173 -5.86 -0.50 4.42
C LEU A 173 -5.38 -0.57 5.87
N SER A 174 -5.63 0.48 6.66
CA SER A 174 -5.22 0.55 8.08
C SER A 174 -6.18 -0.22 8.99
N ASP A 175 -7.49 -0.14 8.75
CA ASP A 175 -8.53 -0.87 9.51
C ASP A 175 -8.52 -2.40 9.28
N VAL A 176 -7.66 -2.83 8.35
CA VAL A 176 -7.44 -4.20 7.92
C VAL A 176 -6.35 -4.89 8.75
N GLY A 177 -5.38 -4.14 9.29
CA GLY A 177 -4.41 -4.64 10.26
C GLY A 177 -4.93 -4.40 11.68
N GLY A 178 -5.61 -5.37 12.25
CA GLY A 178 -6.01 -5.33 13.66
C GLY A 178 -4.77 -5.18 14.55
N LEU A 179 -4.50 -3.95 14.97
CA LEU A 179 -3.89 -3.67 16.26
C LEU A 179 -5.04 -3.23 17.15
N GLU A 180 -5.64 -4.23 17.81
CA GLU A 180 -6.26 -3.96 19.10
C GLU A 180 -5.20 -3.31 19.99
N GLU A 181 -5.66 -2.31 20.73
CA GLU A 181 -4.90 -1.43 21.64
C GLU A 181 -3.93 -2.16 22.59
#